data_AF-A0A6J2LGH9-F1
#
_entry.id   AF-A0A6J2LGH9-F1
#
_cell.length_a   1.000
_cell.length_b   1.000
_cell.length_c   1.000
_cell.angle_alpha   90.00
_cell.angle_beta   90.00
_cell.angle_gamma   90.00
#
_symmetry.space_group_name_H-M   'P 1'
#
loop_
_entity.id
_entity.type
_entity.pdbx_description
1 polymer ?
#
loop_
_entity_poly.entity_id
_entity_poly.type
_entity_poly.pdbx_seq_one_letter_code
_entity_poly.pdbx_strand_id
1 'polypeptide(L)' 'MKIFYYLLHFLCYVTFILPATCTLVNPDKCSKSLGQCKRRCLPNEKRIDICFSPSKVCCAEREYED' A
#
# COMPACT_ATOMS: atom_id res chain seq x y z
N MET A 1 -5.92 -37.82 6.92
CA MET A 1 -6.40 -36.84 7.92
C MET A 1 -6.61 -35.48 7.24
N LYS A 2 -7.87 -35.11 6.95
CA LYS A 2 -8.21 -33.85 6.23
C LYS A 2 -7.85 -32.58 7.01
N ILE A 3 -7.86 -32.64 8.35
CA ILE A 3 -7.54 -31.49 9.22
C ILE A 3 -6.14 -30.94 8.99
N PHE A 4 -5.12 -31.80 8.83
CA PHE A 4 -3.75 -31.32 8.59
C PHE A 4 -3.62 -30.59 7.25
N TYR A 5 -4.36 -31.03 6.23
CA TYR A 5 -4.38 -30.37 4.93
C TYR A 5 -4.99 -28.96 5.04
N TYR A 6 -6.11 -28.80 5.76
CA TYR A 6 -6.71 -27.48 5.97
C TYR A 6 -5.81 -26.55 6.81
N LEU A 7 -5.13 -27.07 7.83
CA LEU A 7 -4.17 -26.30 8.63
C LEU A 7 -2.99 -25.82 7.78
N LEU A 8 -2.40 -26.71 6.97
CA LEU A 8 -1.32 -26.36 6.04
C LEU A 8 -1.77 -25.30 5.02
N HIS A 9 -2.97 -25.44 4.48
CA HIS A 9 -3.52 -24.48 3.53
C HIS A 9 -3.77 -23.11 4.17
N PHE A 10 -4.28 -23.08 5.41
CA PHE A 10 -4.47 -21.86 6.17
C PHE A 10 -3.13 -21.17 6.47
N LEU A 11 -2.13 -21.93 6.92
CA LEU A 11 -0.77 -21.44 7.15
C LEU A 11 -0.19 -20.81 5.87
N CYS A 12 -0.26 -21.50 4.73
CA CYS A 12 0.22 -20.95 3.46
C CYS A 12 -0.50 -19.66 3.05
N TYR A 13 -1.81 -19.59 3.26
CA TYR A 13 -2.59 -18.40 2.94
C TYR A 13 -2.14 -17.18 3.77
N VAL A 14 -1.95 -17.35 5.08
CA VAL A 14 -1.56 -16.27 5.99
C VAL A 14 -0.09 -15.87 5.83
N THR A 15 0.81 -16.81 5.54
CA THR A 15 2.25 -16.52 5.45
C THR A 15 2.70 -16.05 4.06
N PHE A 16 2.04 -16.45 2.99
CA PHE A 16 2.49 -16.13 1.63
C PHE A 16 1.50 -15.26 0.86
N ILE A 17 0.20 -15.57 0.92
CA ILE A 17 -0.80 -14.84 0.11
C ILE A 17 -1.19 -13.52 0.77
N LEU A 18 -1.42 -13.53 2.08
CA LEU A 18 -1.79 -12.34 2.83
C LEU A 18 -0.69 -11.26 2.77
N PRO A 19 0.60 -11.56 2.93
CA PRO A 19 1.65 -10.53 2.86
C PRO A 19 1.92 -10.06 1.42
N ALA A 20 1.71 -10.91 0.40
CA ALA A 20 1.83 -10.52 -1.00
C ALA A 20 0.69 -9.59 -1.47
N THR A 21 -0.52 -9.75 -0.90
CA THR A 21 -1.71 -8.96 -1.24
C THR A 21 -1.87 -7.73 -0.35
N CYS A 22 -1.57 -7.85 0.95
CA CYS A 22 -1.28 -6.75 1.83
C CYS A 22 0.15 -6.27 1.57
N THR A 23 0.36 -5.72 0.37
CA THR A 23 1.49 -4.81 0.12
C THR A 23 1.54 -3.88 1.33
N LEU A 24 2.59 -4.04 2.14
CA LEU A 24 2.87 -3.19 3.28
C LEU A 24 2.85 -1.76 2.74
N VAL A 25 1.70 -1.10 2.86
CA VAL A 25 1.57 0.31 2.54
C VAL A 25 2.50 0.97 3.52
N ASN A 26 3.70 1.29 3.06
CA ASN A 26 4.73 1.81 3.92
C ASN A 26 4.35 3.26 4.19
N PRO A 27 3.70 3.56 5.34
CA PRO A 27 3.10 4.87 5.55
C PRO A 27 4.17 5.96 5.57
N ASP A 28 5.41 5.56 5.89
CA ASP A 28 6.58 6.42 5.88
C ASP A 28 6.99 6.84 4.47
N LYS A 29 6.69 6.08 3.42
CA LYS A 29 7.10 6.45 2.06
C LYS A 29 6.37 7.70 1.59
N CYS A 30 5.09 7.83 1.97
CA CYS A 30 4.30 9.02 1.71
C CYS A 30 4.77 10.21 2.56
N SER A 31 5.00 9.98 3.86
CA SER A 31 5.48 11.01 4.78
C SER A 31 6.89 11.53 4.41
N LYS A 32 7.81 10.64 4.02
CA LYS A 32 9.19 10.97 3.61
C LYS A 32 9.28 11.76 2.32
N SER A 33 8.28 11.64 1.44
CA SER A 33 8.22 12.36 0.17
C SER A 33 7.42 13.66 0.26
N LEU A 34 7.18 14.16 1.49
CA LEU A 34 6.31 15.31 1.78
C LEU A 34 4.90 15.16 1.15
N GLY A 35 4.50 13.91 0.90
CA GLY A 35 3.24 13.57 0.27
C GLY A 35 2.08 13.60 1.25
N GLN A 36 0.90 13.92 0.74
CA GLN A 36 -0.35 13.93 1.48
C GLN A 36 -1.30 12.83 1.00
N CYS A 37 -1.94 12.15 1.94
CA CYS A 37 -2.95 11.14 1.66
C CYS A 37 -4.30 11.77 1.30
N LYS A 38 -4.67 11.74 0.02
CA LYS A 38 -5.92 12.32 -0.51
C LYS A 38 -6.71 11.26 -1.29
N ARG A 39 -8.02 11.48 -1.50
CA ARG A 39 -8.83 10.58 -2.34
C ARG A 39 -8.47 10.71 -3.82
N ARG A 40 -8.12 11.93 -4.26
CA ARG A 40 -7.60 12.25 -5.59
C ARG A 40 -6.52 13.31 -5.45
N CYS A 41 -5.48 13.22 -6.28
CA CYS A 41 -4.44 14.24 -6.36
C CYS A 41 -4.95 15.45 -7.12
N LEU A 42 -4.46 16.63 -6.77
CA LEU A 42 -4.66 17.85 -7.53
C LEU A 42 -3.94 17.76 -8.89
N PRO A 43 -4.32 18.55 -9.90
CA PRO A 43 -3.66 18.54 -11.22
C PRO A 43 -2.14 18.80 -11.15
N ASN A 44 -1.72 19.58 -10.17
CA ASN A 44 -0.32 19.98 -9.94
C ASN A 44 0.45 18.95 -9.09
N GLU A 45 -0.23 17.92 -8.59
CA GLU A 45 0.35 16.85 -7.79
C GLU A 45 0.56 15.59 -8.64
N LYS A 46 1.45 14.71 -8.18
CA LYS A 46 1.71 13.38 -8.75
C LYS A 46 1.32 12.30 -7.74
N ARG A 47 0.63 11.27 -8.22
CA ARG A 47 0.40 10.05 -7.44
C ARG A 47 1.72 9.27 -7.34
N ILE A 48 2.19 9.05 -6.12
CA ILE A 48 3.48 8.41 -5.87
C ILE A 48 3.36 7.07 -5.13
N ASP A 49 2.31 6.89 -4.33
CA ASP A 49 2.04 5.64 -3.63
C ASP A 49 0.55 5.52 -3.22
N ILE A 50 0.20 4.48 -2.48
CA ILE A 50 -1.08 4.30 -1.79
C ILE A 50 -0.94 4.60 -0.30
N CYS A 51 -2.06 4.90 0.36
CA CYS A 51 -2.09 5.14 1.81
C CYS A 51 -2.69 3.95 2.55
N PHE A 52 -2.55 3.92 3.89
CA PHE A 52 -3.08 2.83 4.72
C PHE A 52 -4.58 2.58 4.48
N SER A 53 -5.33 3.63 4.13
CA SER A 53 -6.68 3.46 3.61
C SER A 53 -6.65 3.17 2.10
N PRO A 54 -7.20 2.05 1.62
CA PRO A 54 -7.23 1.71 0.19
C PRO A 54 -8.05 2.70 -0.66
N SER A 55 -8.87 3.54 -0.01
CA SER A 55 -9.63 4.62 -0.65
C SER A 55 -8.82 5.91 -0.86
N LYS A 56 -7.59 5.98 -0.35
CA LYS A 56 -6.72 7.16 -0.41
C LYS A 56 -5.41 6.80 -1.11
N VAL A 57 -4.92 7.74 -1.89
CA VAL A 57 -3.63 7.67 -2.58
C VAL A 57 -2.69 8.71 -2.01
N CYS A 58 -1.39 8.45 -2.08
CA CYS A 58 -0.37 9.41 -1.70
C CYS A 58 -0.07 10.34 -2.88
N CYS A 59 -0.23 11.64 -2.65
CA CYS A 59 0.00 12.69 -3.62
C CYS A 59 1.13 13.59 -3.14
N ALA A 60 2.16 13.80 -3.95
CA ALA A 60 3.21 14.80 -3.68
C ALA A 60 3.15 15.89 -4.74
N GLU A 61 3.56 17.11 -4.39
CA GLU A 61 3.75 18.17 -5.37
C GLU A 61 4.79 17.73 -6.41
N ARG A 62 4.62 18.18 -7.66
CA ARG A 62 5.66 17.99 -8.66
C ARG A 62 6.81 18.93 -8.28
N GLU A 63 7.93 18.37 -7.84
CA GLU A 63 9.19 19.12 -7.91
C GLU A 63 9.42 19.43 -9.39
N TYR A 64 9.23 20.69 -9.76
CA TYR A 64 9.77 21.21 -11.01
C TYR A 64 11.28 21.29 -10.76
N GLU A 65 12.05 20.32 -11.27
CA GLU A 65 13.50 20.49 -11.42
C GLU A 65 13.71 21.64 -12.41
N ASP A 66 14.06 22.83 -11.88
CA ASP A 66 14.56 23.98 -12.66
C ASP A 66 15.94 23.68 -13.25
#